data_AF-A0A354PC53-F1
#
_entry.id   AF-A0A354PC53-F1
#
_cell.length_a   1.000
_cell.length_b   1.000
_cell.length_c   1.000
_cell.angle_alpha   90.00
_cell.angle_beta   90.00
_cell.angle_gamma   90.00
#
_symmetry.space_group_name_H-M   'P 1'
#
loop_
_entity.id
_entity.type
_entity.pdbx_description
1 polymer ?
#
loop_
_entity_poly.entity_id
_entity_poly.type
_entity_poly.pdbx_seq_one_letter_code
_entity_poly.pdbx_strand_id
1 'polypeptide(L)'
;MRINSSAVVVVGWSLLLGSFNLFAQSPQAEVVRVFILAGQSNMEGKAANKLLEHQANDPATSELFAHLRRDDQWIVRDDVFIKFLQRHGGLTIGYGSPNKTGLELEFGTLMGNHFDDPVLLIKTA
;
A
#
# COMPACT_ATOMS: atom_id res chain seq x y z
N MET A 1 31.32 19.97 57.38
CA MET A 1 32.39 20.00 56.37
C MET A 1 31.96 20.96 55.27
N ARG A 2 32.75 22.02 55.11
CA ARG A 2 32.73 23.14 54.14
C ARG A 2 31.56 23.28 53.13
N ILE A 3 30.78 24.33 53.39
CA ILE A 3 30.30 25.41 52.50
C ILE A 3 30.77 25.35 51.02
N ASN A 4 29.82 25.50 50.10
CA ASN A 4 29.84 26.46 48.97
C ASN A 4 28.46 26.46 48.33
N SER A 5 27.61 27.48 48.52
CA SER A 5 27.67 28.86 48.01
C SER A 5 26.70 29.01 46.84
N SER A 6 25.72 29.88 47.10
CA SER A 6 24.58 30.27 46.31
C SER A 6 24.89 30.60 44.85
N ALA A 7 24.02 30.17 43.95
CA ALA A 7 23.70 30.93 42.74
C ALA A 7 22.18 31.03 42.65
N VAL A 8 21.67 32.14 43.17
CA VAL A 8 20.35 32.66 42.81
C VAL A 8 20.44 33.01 41.32
N VAL A 9 19.81 32.22 40.46
CA VAL A 9 19.51 32.69 39.10
C VAL A 9 18.13 33.29 39.15
N VAL A 10 18.15 34.62 39.06
CA VAL A 10 17.00 35.50 38.99
C VAL A 10 16.03 35.02 37.92
N VAL A 11 14.78 34.86 38.35
CA VAL A 11 13.60 34.73 37.51
C VAL A 11 13.49 35.98 36.64
N GLY A 12 14.02 35.89 35.41
CA GLY A 12 13.79 36.89 34.37
C GLY A 12 12.52 36.55 33.62
N TRP A 13 11.40 37.20 33.96
CA TRP A 13 10.23 37.23 33.09
C TRP A 13 10.58 38.10 31.88
N SER A 14 11.10 37.47 30.83
CA SER A 14 11.13 38.07 29.50
C SER A 14 9.98 37.46 28.70
N LEU A 15 8.86 38.19 28.65
CA LEU A 15 7.78 37.99 27.68
C LEU A 15 8.35 38.24 26.27
N LEU A 16 9.04 37.25 25.72
CA LEU A 16 9.22 37.11 24.29
C LEU A 16 7.94 36.47 23.77
N LEU A 17 6.97 37.30 23.40
CA LEU A 17 5.86 36.94 22.51
C LEU A 17 6.45 36.61 21.14
N GLY A 18 7.10 35.47 21.04
CA GLY A 18 7.46 34.86 19.76
C GLY A 18 6.17 34.37 19.12
N SER A 19 5.72 35.07 18.08
CA SER A 19 4.62 34.65 17.23
C SER A 19 4.97 33.30 16.60
N PHE A 20 4.59 32.20 17.25
CA PHE A 20 4.51 30.90 16.59
C PHE A 20 3.39 31.02 15.56
N ASN A 21 3.78 31.33 14.33
CA ASN A 21 2.92 31.09 13.17
C ASN A 21 2.81 29.57 13.06
N LEU A 22 1.83 29.00 13.76
CA LEU A 22 1.27 27.70 13.44
C LEU A 22 0.67 27.86 12.05
N PHE A 23 1.48 27.62 11.02
CA PHE A 23 0.95 27.35 9.70
C PHE A 23 0.15 26.05 9.84
N ALA A 24 -1.16 26.19 10.02
CA ALA A 24 -2.08 25.11 9.82
C ALA A 24 -1.97 24.73 8.34
N GLN A 25 -1.14 23.74 8.05
CA GLN A 25 -1.13 23.10 6.75
C GLN A 25 -2.50 22.45 6.61
N SER A 26 -3.34 23.02 5.75
CA SER A 26 -4.62 22.40 5.40
C SER A 26 -4.32 20.95 5.00
N PRO A 27 -5.01 19.94 5.57
CA PRO A 27 -4.82 18.57 5.13
C PRO A 27 -5.02 18.56 3.62
N GLN A 28 -3.97 18.22 2.87
CA GLN A 28 -4.08 18.01 1.45
C GLN A 28 -5.13 16.92 1.27
N ALA A 29 -6.15 17.18 0.45
CA ALA A 29 -7.19 16.19 0.20
C ALA A 29 -6.51 14.91 -0.30
N GLU A 30 -6.63 13.82 0.44
CA GLU A 30 -6.03 12.53 0.08
C GLU A 30 -6.72 12.04 -1.20
N VAL A 31 -5.95 11.97 -2.29
CA VAL A 31 -6.42 11.48 -3.58
C VAL A 31 -6.33 9.97 -3.57
N VAL A 32 -7.37 9.30 -4.08
CA VAL A 32 -7.34 7.85 -4.34
C VAL A 32 -7.41 7.62 -5.84
N ARG A 33 -6.52 6.77 -6.36
CA ARG A 33 -6.49 6.39 -7.77
C ARG A 33 -7.43 5.22 -8.00
N VAL A 34 -8.57 5.47 -8.63
CA VAL A 34 -9.59 4.45 -8.87
C VAL A 34 -9.54 3.93 -10.30
N PHE A 35 -9.43 2.61 -10.47
CA PHE A 35 -9.49 1.93 -11.76
C PHE A 35 -10.67 0.97 -11.79
N ILE A 36 -11.47 1.04 -12.86
CA ILE A 36 -12.57 0.11 -13.10
C ILE A 36 -12.10 -0.96 -14.06
N LEU A 37 -12.06 -2.20 -13.58
CA LEU A 37 -11.66 -3.38 -14.35
C LEU A 37 -12.92 -4.09 -14.85
N ALA A 38 -13.35 -3.75 -16.06
CA ALA A 38 -14.54 -4.28 -16.71
C ALA A 38 -14.18 -5.15 -17.93
N GLY A 39 -14.97 -6.19 -18.16
CA GLY A 39 -14.78 -7.11 -19.29
C GLY A 39 -15.56 -8.39 -19.10
N GLN A 40 -15.15 -9.44 -19.81
CA GLN A 40 -15.72 -10.78 -19.69
C GLN A 40 -14.75 -11.72 -18.96
N SER A 41 -14.81 -13.02 -19.28
CA SER A 41 -14.08 -14.11 -18.63
C SER A 41 -12.58 -13.87 -18.43
N ASN A 42 -11.88 -13.26 -19.39
CA ASN A 42 -10.44 -13.00 -19.25
C ASN A 42 -10.14 -11.87 -18.25
N MET A 43 -10.99 -10.83 -18.20
CA MET A 43 -10.89 -9.79 -17.18
C MET A 43 -11.31 -10.35 -15.82
N GLU A 44 -12.36 -11.17 -15.77
CA GLU A 44 -12.77 -11.89 -14.56
C GLU A 44 -11.58 -12.65 -13.96
N GLY A 45 -10.72 -13.24 -14.80
CA GLY A 45 -9.48 -13.89 -14.38
C GLY A 45 -9.63 -15.40 -14.34
N LYS A 46 -8.89 -16.09 -15.21
CA LYS A 46 -8.96 -17.55 -15.38
C LYS A 46 -7.65 -18.30 -15.12
N ALA A 47 -6.58 -17.61 -14.74
CA ALA A 47 -5.32 -18.26 -14.40
C ALA A 47 -5.45 -18.98 -13.06
N ALA A 48 -5.20 -20.29 -13.02
CA ALA A 48 -5.27 -21.06 -11.78
C ALA A 48 -4.17 -20.63 -10.80
N ASN A 49 -4.53 -20.41 -9.53
CA ASN A 49 -3.53 -20.04 -8.51
C ASN A 49 -2.44 -21.10 -8.35
N LYS A 50 -2.79 -22.39 -8.52
CA LYS A 50 -1.80 -23.49 -8.54
C LYS A 50 -0.80 -23.37 -9.69
N LEU A 51 -1.23 -22.85 -10.84
CA LEU A 51 -0.33 -22.63 -11.98
C LEU A 51 0.60 -21.44 -11.69
N LEU A 52 0.08 -20.35 -11.11
CA LEU A 52 0.92 -19.23 -10.68
C LEU A 52 1.97 -19.68 -9.66
N GLU A 53 1.57 -20.49 -8.66
CA GLU A 53 2.50 -21.06 -7.68
C GLU A 53 3.56 -21.94 -8.35
N HIS A 54 3.16 -22.79 -9.29
CA HIS A 54 4.10 -23.64 -10.01
C HIS A 54 5.13 -22.82 -10.80
N GLN A 55 4.67 -21.78 -11.51
CA GLN A 55 5.54 -20.90 -12.30
C GLN A 55 6.45 -20.05 -11.41
N ALA A 56 5.96 -19.54 -10.28
CA ALA A 56 6.78 -18.78 -9.34
C ALA A 56 7.93 -19.59 -8.72
N ASN A 57 7.82 -20.92 -8.70
CA ASN A 57 8.82 -21.84 -8.17
C ASN A 57 9.65 -22.56 -9.26
N ASP A 58 9.34 -22.37 -10.54
CA ASP A 58 10.11 -22.95 -11.64
C ASP A 58 11.33 -22.07 -11.94
N PRO A 59 12.58 -22.58 -11.91
CA PRO A 59 13.76 -21.78 -12.19
C PRO A 59 13.74 -21.05 -13.54
N ALA A 60 12.99 -21.54 -14.53
CA ALA A 60 12.87 -20.90 -15.83
C ALA A 60 11.98 -19.65 -15.81
N THR A 61 11.07 -19.52 -14.82
CA THR A 61 10.08 -18.43 -14.77
C THR A 61 10.00 -17.71 -13.43
N SER A 62 10.67 -18.18 -12.39
CA SER A 62 10.61 -17.62 -11.03
C SER A 62 10.95 -16.14 -10.97
N GLU A 63 11.93 -15.69 -11.77
CA GLU A 63 12.33 -14.28 -11.84
C GLU A 63 11.18 -13.36 -12.29
N LEU A 64 10.26 -13.86 -13.13
CA LEU A 64 9.08 -13.11 -13.58
C LEU A 64 8.06 -12.85 -12.46
N PHE A 65 8.17 -13.56 -11.33
CA PHE A 65 7.26 -13.45 -10.19
C PHE A 65 7.92 -12.85 -8.96
N ALA A 66 9.24 -12.60 -8.98
CA ALA A 66 10.00 -12.19 -7.81
C ALA A 66 9.43 -10.94 -7.13
N HIS A 67 8.94 -9.97 -7.90
CA HIS A 67 8.33 -8.73 -7.38
C HIS A 67 6.97 -8.91 -6.73
N LEU A 68 6.33 -10.07 -6.90
CA LEU A 68 5.02 -10.41 -6.31
C LEU A 68 5.16 -11.27 -5.04
N ARG A 69 6.40 -11.54 -4.62
CA ARG A 69 6.73 -12.58 -3.63
C ARG A 69 7.58 -12.03 -2.49
N ARG A 70 7.37 -12.55 -1.29
CA ARG A 70 8.20 -12.31 -0.09
C ARG A 70 8.20 -13.57 0.77
N ASP A 71 9.38 -14.06 1.14
CA ASP A 71 9.55 -15.27 1.97
C ASP A 71 8.76 -16.48 1.45
N ASP A 72 8.81 -16.71 0.14
CA ASP A 72 8.03 -17.74 -0.55
C ASP A 72 6.51 -17.68 -0.32
N GLN A 73 5.97 -16.48 -0.05
CA GLN A 73 4.54 -16.19 0.00
C GLN A 73 4.16 -15.09 -1.00
N TRP A 74 2.91 -15.11 -1.46
CA TRP A 74 2.37 -14.02 -2.27
C TRP A 74 2.21 -12.78 -1.41
N ILE A 75 2.71 -11.66 -1.89
CA ILE A 75 2.56 -10.39 -1.18
C ILE A 75 1.07 -10.04 -1.09
N VAL A 76 0.66 -9.52 0.06
CA VAL A 76 -0.58 -8.78 0.23
C VAL A 76 -0.20 -7.31 0.36
N ARG A 77 -0.60 -6.50 -0.62
CA ARG A 77 -0.33 -5.06 -0.63
C ARG A 77 -1.23 -4.31 0.35
N ASP A 78 -0.72 -3.28 0.98
CA ASP A 78 -1.43 -2.38 1.90
C ASP A 78 -1.71 -0.99 1.29
N ASP A 79 -1.14 -0.72 0.11
CA ASP A 79 -1.31 0.51 -0.67
C ASP A 79 -2.19 0.34 -1.92
N VAL A 80 -2.50 -0.91 -2.29
CA VAL A 80 -3.41 -1.25 -3.41
C VAL A 80 -4.56 -2.11 -2.89
N PHE A 81 -5.77 -1.60 -3.03
CA PHE A 81 -7.01 -2.24 -2.60
C PHE A 81 -7.80 -2.75 -3.79
N ILE A 82 -8.59 -3.80 -3.59
CA ILE A 82 -9.46 -4.34 -4.63
C ILE A 82 -10.83 -4.72 -4.03
N LYS A 83 -11.88 -4.47 -4.82
CA LYS A 83 -13.24 -4.98 -4.59
C LYS A 83 -13.67 -5.82 -5.78
N PHE A 84 -14.01 -7.08 -5.53
CA PHE A 84 -14.56 -7.98 -6.54
C PHE A 84 -15.61 -8.93 -5.96
N LEU A 85 -16.88 -8.78 -6.39
CA LEU A 85 -18.02 -9.47 -5.79
C LEU A 85 -18.02 -9.28 -4.26
N GLN A 86 -18.13 -10.35 -3.48
CA GLN A 86 -18.06 -10.28 -2.00
C GLN A 86 -16.64 -10.26 -1.44
N ARG A 87 -15.61 -10.41 -2.27
CA ARG A 87 -14.21 -10.36 -1.84
C ARG A 87 -13.69 -8.93 -1.90
N HIS A 88 -12.89 -8.55 -0.91
CA HIS A 88 -12.20 -7.27 -0.85
C HIS A 88 -11.01 -7.32 0.10
N GLY A 89 -10.09 -6.38 -0.06
CA GLY A 89 -8.91 -6.23 0.80
C GLY A 89 -7.72 -5.69 0.02
N GLY A 90 -6.53 -5.90 0.58
CA GLY A 90 -5.27 -5.66 -0.10
C GLY A 90 -5.12 -6.54 -1.34
N LEU A 91 -4.41 -6.03 -2.35
CA LEU A 91 -4.16 -6.75 -3.58
C LEU A 91 -3.21 -7.93 -3.32
N THR A 92 -3.65 -9.10 -3.77
CA THR A 92 -2.90 -10.36 -3.80
C THR A 92 -3.58 -11.29 -4.82
N ILE A 93 -3.15 -12.55 -4.91
CA ILE A 93 -3.82 -13.54 -5.76
C ILE A 93 -5.24 -13.85 -5.28
N GLY A 94 -6.07 -14.45 -6.14
CA GLY A 94 -7.38 -14.98 -5.75
C GLY A 94 -8.55 -14.03 -5.97
N TYR A 95 -8.37 -12.93 -6.69
CA TYR A 95 -9.46 -12.06 -7.18
C TYR A 95 -9.90 -12.38 -8.61
N GLY A 96 -9.71 -13.63 -9.04
CA GLY A 96 -10.28 -14.20 -10.26
C GLY A 96 -11.57 -14.98 -10.03
N SER A 97 -11.96 -15.84 -10.98
CA SER A 97 -12.87 -16.97 -10.72
C SER A 97 -12.43 -17.80 -9.49
N PRO A 98 -13.25 -18.73 -8.96
CA PRO A 98 -12.87 -19.55 -7.81
C PRO A 98 -11.48 -20.21 -7.98
N ASN A 99 -10.57 -19.96 -7.03
CA ASN A 99 -9.17 -20.41 -7.03
C ASN A 99 -8.32 -19.90 -8.22
N LYS A 100 -8.69 -18.75 -8.79
CA LYS A 100 -8.03 -18.14 -9.93
C LYS A 100 -7.70 -16.68 -9.66
N THR A 101 -6.82 -16.14 -10.49
CA THR A 101 -6.39 -14.74 -10.51
C THR A 101 -6.45 -14.23 -11.94
N GLY A 102 -6.71 -12.94 -12.11
CA GLY A 102 -6.67 -12.26 -13.41
C GLY A 102 -5.52 -11.25 -13.49
N LEU A 103 -5.62 -10.33 -14.44
CA LEU A 103 -4.61 -9.30 -14.66
C LEU A 103 -4.54 -8.26 -13.54
N GLU A 104 -5.51 -8.25 -12.60
CA GLU A 104 -5.53 -7.31 -11.48
C GLU A 104 -4.26 -7.38 -10.64
N LEU A 105 -3.63 -8.56 -10.53
CA LEU A 105 -2.41 -8.74 -9.73
C LEU A 105 -1.27 -7.90 -10.28
N GLU A 106 -0.95 -8.09 -11.56
CA GLU A 106 0.17 -7.40 -12.20
C GLU A 106 -0.16 -5.92 -12.43
N PHE A 107 -1.34 -5.65 -13.00
CA PHE A 107 -1.78 -4.28 -13.26
C PHE A 107 -1.80 -3.44 -11.98
N GLY A 108 -2.43 -3.95 -10.92
CA GLY A 108 -2.52 -3.24 -9.64
C GLY A 108 -1.16 -3.06 -8.97
N THR A 109 -0.27 -4.06 -9.06
CA THR A 109 1.10 -3.94 -8.56
C THR A 109 1.86 -2.83 -9.27
N LEU A 110 1.75 -2.74 -10.60
CA LEU A 110 2.40 -1.67 -11.37
C LEU A 110 1.80 -0.30 -11.07
N MET A 111 0.49 -0.20 -10.85
CA MET A 111 -0.14 1.07 -10.46
C MET A 111 0.27 1.52 -9.05
N GLY A 112 0.33 0.60 -8.08
CA GLY A 112 0.83 0.92 -6.74
C GLY A 112 2.30 1.31 -6.71
N ASN A 113 3.12 0.81 -7.64
CA ASN A 113 4.50 1.26 -7.79
C ASN A 113 4.63 2.62 -8.49
N HIS A 114 3.63 3.03 -9.26
CA HIS A 114 3.67 4.24 -10.07
C HIS A 114 3.13 5.48 -9.35
N PHE A 115 2.09 5.31 -8.54
CA PHE A 115 1.46 6.40 -7.80
C PHE A 115 1.86 6.37 -6.33
N ASP A 116 2.15 7.53 -5.75
CA ASP A 116 2.32 7.68 -4.30
C ASP A 116 0.97 7.63 -3.54
N ASP A 117 -0.12 7.87 -4.27
CA ASP A 117 -1.51 7.82 -3.78
C ASP A 117 -2.00 6.36 -3.69
N PRO A 118 -2.85 6.00 -2.70
CA PRO A 118 -3.48 4.69 -2.65
C PRO A 118 -4.26 4.36 -3.93
N VAL A 119 -4.18 3.10 -4.36
CA VAL A 119 -4.89 2.61 -5.55
C VAL A 119 -6.09 1.76 -5.15
N LEU A 120 -7.24 1.98 -5.79
CA LEU A 120 -8.44 1.16 -5.65
C LEU A 120 -8.83 0.54 -6.99
N LEU A 121 -8.84 -0.79 -7.06
CA LEU A 121 -9.35 -1.56 -8.18
C LEU A 121 -10.81 -1.96 -7.92
N ILE A 122 -11.73 -1.53 -8.77
CA ILE A 122 -13.13 -1.96 -8.74
C ILE A 122 -13.34 -2.92 -9.91
N LYS A 123 -13.51 -4.20 -9.61
CA LYS A 123 -13.66 -5.23 -10.62
C LYS A 123 -15.13 -5.56 -10.84
N THR A 124 -15.58 -5.39 -12.08
CA THR A 124 -16.99 -5.54 -12.49
C THR A 124 -17.15 -6.53 -13.65
N ALA A 125 -16.17 -7.42 -13.83
CA ALA A 125 -16.12 -8.44 -14.86
C ALA A 125 -16.68 -9.79 -14.41
#